data_AF-A0A1G8VET1-F1
#
_entry.id   AF-A0A1G8VET1-F1
#
_cell.length_a   1.000
_cell.length_b   1.000
_cell.length_c   1.000
_cell.angle_alpha   90.00
_cell.angle_beta   90.00
_cell.angle_gamma   90.00
#
_symmetry.space_group_name_H-M   'P 1'
#
loop_
_entity.id
_entity.type
_entity.pdbx_description
1 polymer ?
#
loop_
_entity_poly.entity_id
_entity_poly.type
_entity_poly.pdbx_seq_one_letter_code
_entity_poly.pdbx_strand_id
1 'polypeptide(L)'
;MDLDRKTVVQIVVSVVAVALFITGLVVVTGAYGETETVGPDDEEGQLDGQLSGDFDGQFEVADDGTASGGFSGTYDNSIEAPIDGQVNGTVEDGVFTGTLDGSMSGAIDGNVTGEMNGTVDDGSFDGTLVGTAEGETRTTLSGNGGLALITLIVGYIIFLPVMGYAIERHDFEE
;
A
#
# COMPACT_ATOMS: atom_id res chain seq x y z
N MET A 1 -6.40 -26.24 -41.87
CA MET A 1 -5.60 -25.01 -42.08
C MET A 1 -4.22 -25.35 -41.58
N ASP A 2 -3.35 -25.74 -42.50
CA ASP A 2 -1.95 -26.02 -42.16
C ASP A 2 -1.28 -24.67 -41.88
N LEU A 3 -0.76 -24.51 -40.66
CA LEU A 3 0.01 -23.33 -40.30
C LEU A 3 1.37 -23.45 -40.98
N ASP A 4 1.70 -22.50 -41.85
CA ASP A 4 3.02 -22.44 -42.46
C ASP A 4 4.11 -22.29 -41.39
N ARG A 5 5.26 -22.94 -41.60
CA ARG A 5 6.40 -22.94 -40.65
C ARG A 5 6.80 -21.52 -40.24
N LYS A 6 6.71 -20.55 -41.15
CA LYS A 6 6.94 -19.12 -40.89
C LYS A 6 5.99 -18.56 -39.84
N THR A 7 4.69 -18.84 -39.98
CA THR A 7 3.65 -18.42 -39.03
C THR A 7 3.86 -19.07 -37.66
N VAL A 8 4.22 -20.36 -37.63
CA VAL A 8 4.54 -21.06 -36.38
C VAL A 8 5.74 -20.42 -35.68
N VAL A 9 6.84 -20.18 -36.40
CA VAL A 9 8.05 -19.56 -35.83
C VAL A 9 7.77 -18.16 -35.31
N GLN A 10 7.01 -17.34 -36.05
CA GLN A 10 6.65 -16.00 -35.62
C GLN A 10 5.81 -16.01 -34.33
N ILE A 11 4.86 -16.94 -34.21
CA ILE A 11 4.07 -17.13 -32.99
C ILE A 11 4.98 -17.55 -31.83
N VAL A 12 5.85 -18.55 -32.03
CA VAL A 12 6.77 -19.01 -30.99
C VAL A 12 7.69 -17.88 -30.52
N VAL A 13 8.27 -17.11 -31.45
CA VAL A 13 9.15 -15.98 -31.10
C VAL A 13 8.40 -14.90 -30.33
N SER A 14 7.16 -14.60 -30.71
CA SER A 14 6.33 -13.63 -29.99
C SER A 14 6.02 -14.11 -28.57
N VAL A 15 5.68 -15.38 -28.39
CA VAL A 15 5.44 -15.98 -27.07
C VAL A 15 6.70 -15.95 -26.21
N VAL A 16 7.87 -16.29 -26.78
CA VAL A 16 9.15 -16.23 -26.08
C VAL A 16 9.51 -14.78 -25.71
N ALA A 17 9.28 -13.83 -26.60
CA ALA A 17 9.54 -12.41 -26.34
C ALA A 17 8.70 -11.91 -25.16
N VAL A 18 7.41 -12.26 -25.13
CA VAL A 18 6.51 -11.90 -24.02
C VAL A 18 6.94 -12.57 -22.72
N ALA A 19 7.31 -13.85 -22.75
CA ALA A 19 7.81 -14.56 -21.57
C ALA A 19 9.07 -13.88 -21.00
N LEU A 20 10.04 -13.53 -21.85
CA LEU A 20 11.25 -12.83 -21.44
C LEU A 20 10.95 -11.44 -20.89
N PHE A 21 10.00 -10.72 -21.47
CA PHE A 21 9.57 -9.42 -20.98
C PHE A 21 8.94 -9.54 -19.58
N ILE A 22 8.06 -10.51 -19.37
CA ILE A 22 7.46 -10.79 -18.06
C ILE A 22 8.53 -11.17 -17.04
N THR A 23 9.48 -12.03 -17.40
CA THR A 23 10.62 -12.35 -16.53
C THR A 23 11.42 -11.09 -16.18
N GLY A 24 11.67 -10.21 -17.15
CA GLY A 24 12.33 -8.93 -16.92
C GLY A 24 11.54 -8.02 -15.97
N LEU A 25 10.21 -7.96 -16.08
CA LEU A 25 9.37 -7.23 -15.15
C LEU A 25 9.48 -7.78 -13.73
N VAL A 26 9.42 -9.10 -13.55
CA VAL A 26 9.60 -9.73 -12.22
C VAL A 26 10.94 -9.36 -11.61
N VAL A 27 12.02 -9.35 -12.41
CA VAL A 27 13.35 -8.93 -11.95
C VAL A 27 13.37 -7.45 -11.60
N VAL A 28 12.76 -6.56 -12.40
CA VAL A 28 12.69 -5.12 -12.11
C VAL A 28 11.91 -4.87 -10.82
N THR A 29 10.76 -5.51 -10.64
CA THR A 29 9.98 -5.41 -9.40
C THR A 29 10.72 -5.96 -8.20
N GLY A 30 11.42 -7.09 -8.33
CA GLY A 30 12.18 -7.66 -7.21
C GLY A 30 13.46 -6.90 -6.86
N ALA A 31 14.11 -6.28 -7.85
CA ALA A 31 15.37 -5.56 -7.66
C ALA A 31 15.20 -4.08 -7.30
N TYR A 32 14.07 -3.47 -7.70
CA TYR A 32 13.81 -2.05 -7.53
C TYR A 32 12.43 -1.74 -6.92
N GLY A 33 11.69 -2.77 -6.50
CA GLY A 33 10.54 -2.59 -5.63
C GLY A 33 11.04 -2.24 -4.25
N GLU A 34 10.78 -1.01 -3.83
CA GLU A 34 11.04 -0.55 -2.48
C GLU A 34 9.72 -0.71 -1.71
N THR A 35 9.72 -1.63 -0.76
CA THR A 35 8.80 -1.57 0.37
C THR A 35 9.49 -0.68 1.39
N GLU A 36 9.13 0.61 1.39
CA GLU A 36 9.46 1.44 2.55
C GLU A 36 8.59 0.88 3.67
N THR A 37 9.15 0.08 4.57
CA THR A 37 8.40 -0.20 5.79
C THR A 37 8.39 1.09 6.59
N VAL A 38 7.21 1.50 7.08
CA VAL A 38 7.15 2.45 8.18
C VAL A 38 7.62 1.67 9.40
N GLY A 39 8.95 1.65 9.56
CA GLY A 39 9.69 0.84 10.51
C GLY A 39 10.39 -0.36 9.87
N PRO A 40 11.71 -0.27 9.61
CA PRO A 40 12.61 -1.40 9.81
C PRO A 40 13.88 -1.03 10.60
N ASP A 41 14.03 0.22 11.03
CA ASP A 41 15.26 0.79 11.61
C ASP A 41 14.99 1.64 12.89
N ASP A 42 14.29 1.08 13.89
CA ASP A 42 14.11 1.66 15.24
C ASP A 42 13.36 3.02 15.33
N GLU A 43 12.69 3.47 14.25
CA GLU A 43 11.86 4.69 14.28
C GLU A 43 10.40 4.33 14.07
N GLU A 44 9.69 4.05 15.17
CA GLU A 44 8.23 4.07 15.23
C GLU A 44 7.72 5.38 14.60
N GLY A 45 6.81 5.28 13.62
CA GLY A 45 6.28 6.45 12.92
C GLY A 45 5.44 7.29 13.86
N GLN A 46 5.93 8.47 14.25
CA GLN A 46 5.20 9.35 15.16
C GLN A 46 3.92 9.86 14.49
N LEU A 47 2.80 9.67 15.17
CA LEU A 47 1.51 10.26 14.84
C LEU A 47 1.27 11.46 15.76
N ASP A 48 0.88 12.58 15.17
CA ASP A 48 0.44 13.79 15.87
C ASP A 48 -0.52 14.51 14.93
N GLY A 49 -1.82 14.26 15.07
CA GLY A 49 -2.80 14.70 14.08
C GLY A 49 -4.21 14.79 14.62
N GLN A 50 -5.11 15.24 13.74
CA GLN A 50 -6.53 15.24 14.04
C GLN A 50 -7.08 13.82 13.89
N LEU A 51 -8.03 13.47 14.74
CA LEU A 51 -8.74 12.20 14.70
C LEU A 51 -10.23 12.49 14.83
N SER A 52 -11.01 12.05 13.86
CA SER A 52 -12.47 12.12 13.90
C SER A 52 -13.07 10.77 13.54
N GLY A 53 -14.12 10.36 14.23
CA GLY A 53 -14.73 9.07 13.99
C GLY A 53 -15.90 8.82 14.92
N ASP A 54 -16.39 7.60 14.91
CA ASP A 54 -17.51 7.19 15.73
C ASP A 54 -17.10 6.00 16.60
N PHE A 55 -17.55 6.01 17.84
CA PHE A 55 -17.49 4.82 18.67
C PHE A 55 -18.59 3.86 18.23
N ASP A 56 -18.23 2.60 18.01
CA ASP A 56 -19.18 1.58 17.61
C ASP A 56 -19.67 0.74 18.80
N GLY A 57 -20.92 0.29 18.70
CA GLY A 57 -21.51 -0.71 19.59
C GLY A 57 -21.29 -0.50 21.10
N GLN A 58 -20.29 -1.19 21.65
CA GLN A 58 -19.98 -1.41 23.06
C GLN A 58 -19.29 -0.22 23.75
N PHE A 59 -19.46 1.01 23.27
CA PHE A 59 -18.96 2.19 23.98
C PHE A 59 -19.74 2.35 25.29
N GLU A 60 -19.18 1.78 26.35
CA GLU A 60 -19.76 1.77 27.68
C GLU A 60 -19.03 2.79 28.54
N VAL A 61 -19.77 3.77 29.05
CA VAL A 61 -19.29 4.72 30.06
C VAL A 61 -19.84 4.28 31.41
N ALA A 62 -18.96 3.87 32.32
CA ALA A 62 -19.32 3.50 33.68
C ALA A 62 -19.60 4.74 34.54
N ASP A 63 -20.29 4.52 35.68
CA ASP A 63 -20.66 5.59 36.62
C ASP A 63 -19.44 6.34 37.21
N ASP A 64 -18.25 5.73 37.16
CA ASP A 64 -16.99 6.32 37.60
C ASP A 64 -16.25 7.11 36.49
N GLY A 65 -16.87 7.26 35.32
CA GLY A 65 -16.34 8.00 34.18
C GLY A 65 -15.42 7.17 33.28
N THR A 66 -15.12 5.91 33.62
CA THR A 66 -14.34 5.04 32.73
C THR A 66 -15.13 4.68 31.47
N ALA A 67 -14.45 4.67 30.32
CA ALA A 67 -15.05 4.41 29.02
C ALA A 67 -14.20 3.44 28.20
N SER A 68 -14.84 2.47 27.55
CA SER A 68 -14.17 1.54 26.63
C SER A 68 -15.11 1.15 25.48
N GLY A 69 -14.56 0.88 24.30
CA GLY A 69 -15.35 0.45 23.14
C GLY A 69 -14.51 0.33 21.87
N GLY A 70 -15.15 -0.09 20.78
CA GLY A 70 -14.54 0.00 19.46
C GLY A 70 -14.66 1.41 18.91
N PHE A 71 -13.69 1.78 18.07
CA PHE A 71 -13.61 3.07 17.41
C PHE A 71 -13.28 2.87 15.94
N SER A 72 -14.00 3.58 15.07
CA SER A 72 -13.72 3.67 13.64
C SER A 72 -13.69 5.13 13.24
N GLY A 73 -12.59 5.56 12.62
CA GLY A 73 -12.38 6.96 12.31
C GLY A 73 -11.35 7.21 11.23
N THR A 74 -11.07 8.49 11.01
CA THR A 74 -10.06 8.98 10.08
C THR A 74 -9.06 9.83 10.84
N TYR A 75 -7.79 9.48 10.70
CA TYR A 75 -6.67 10.31 11.11
C TYR A 75 -6.25 11.23 9.97
N ASP A 76 -5.98 12.50 10.28
CA ASP A 76 -5.44 13.49 9.34
C ASP A 76 -4.19 14.16 9.93
N ASN A 77 -3.07 13.92 9.27
CA ASN A 77 -1.87 14.76 9.36
C ASN A 77 -1.13 14.74 8.03
N SER A 78 -1.54 15.61 7.10
CA SER A 78 -1.02 15.69 5.72
C SER A 78 -1.35 14.49 4.82
N ILE A 79 -1.72 13.36 5.44
CA ILE A 79 -2.28 12.17 4.83
C ILE A 79 -3.52 11.80 5.65
N GLU A 80 -4.64 11.58 4.96
CA GLU A 80 -5.84 11.01 5.56
C GLU A 80 -5.75 9.48 5.53
N ALA A 81 -5.98 8.83 6.68
CA ALA A 81 -5.98 7.39 6.78
C ALA A 81 -7.10 6.87 7.70
N PRO A 82 -7.88 5.86 7.28
CA PRO A 82 -8.81 5.19 8.17
C PRO A 82 -8.07 4.47 9.29
N ILE A 83 -8.61 4.57 10.50
CA ILE A 83 -8.16 3.85 11.70
C ILE A 83 -9.35 3.13 12.32
N ASP A 84 -9.15 1.87 12.66
CA ASP A 84 -10.09 1.05 13.40
C ASP A 84 -9.38 0.43 14.61
N GLY A 85 -10.00 0.44 15.79
CA GLY A 85 -9.35 -0.07 16.99
C GLY A 85 -10.24 -0.16 18.22
N GLN A 86 -9.60 -0.51 19.34
CA GLN A 86 -10.19 -0.48 20.66
C GLN A 86 -9.69 0.74 21.42
N VAL A 87 -10.60 1.37 22.14
CA VAL A 87 -10.32 2.54 22.96
C VAL A 87 -10.58 2.25 24.42
N ASN A 88 -9.76 2.83 25.29
CA ASN A 88 -9.98 2.81 26.73
C ASN A 88 -9.60 4.18 27.30
N GLY A 89 -10.43 4.75 28.17
CA GLY A 89 -10.19 6.09 28.69
C GLY A 89 -11.19 6.51 29.74
N THR A 90 -11.33 7.81 29.89
CA THR A 90 -12.28 8.46 30.78
C THR A 90 -13.06 9.54 30.03
N VAL A 91 -14.34 9.69 30.37
CA VAL A 91 -15.20 10.78 29.89
C VAL A 91 -15.60 11.66 31.05
N GLU A 92 -15.21 12.94 30.99
CA GLU A 92 -15.62 13.97 31.96
C GLU A 92 -16.18 15.17 31.20
N ASP A 93 -17.42 15.57 31.54
CA ASP A 93 -18.11 16.73 30.93
C ASP A 93 -18.11 16.74 29.37
N GLY A 94 -18.21 15.56 28.76
CA GLY A 94 -18.22 15.40 27.29
C GLY A 94 -16.83 15.43 26.63
N VAL A 95 -15.77 15.45 27.43
CA VAL A 95 -14.38 15.33 26.96
C VAL A 95 -13.91 13.90 27.21
N PHE A 96 -13.40 13.23 26.18
CA PHE A 96 -12.75 11.94 26.27
C PHE A 96 -11.23 12.12 26.28
N THR A 97 -10.57 11.43 27.22
CA THR A 97 -9.13 11.23 27.25
C THR A 97 -8.84 9.75 27.43
N GLY A 98 -8.03 9.16 26.56
CA GLY A 98 -7.76 7.73 26.62
C GLY A 98 -6.68 7.28 25.65
N THR A 99 -6.59 5.96 25.47
CA THR A 99 -5.67 5.31 24.55
C THR A 99 -6.43 4.59 23.44
N LEU A 100 -5.86 4.61 22.24
CA LEU A 100 -6.26 3.79 21.09
C LEU A 100 -5.23 2.69 20.88
N ASP A 101 -5.69 1.48 20.64
CA ASP A 101 -4.90 0.36 20.11
C ASP A 101 -5.68 -0.23 18.93
N GLY A 102 -5.10 -0.16 17.73
CA GLY A 102 -5.82 -0.47 16.52
C GLY A 102 -4.93 -0.67 15.31
N SER A 103 -5.54 -0.51 14.15
CA SER A 103 -4.90 -0.66 12.85
C SER A 103 -5.27 0.49 11.93
N MET A 104 -4.32 0.88 11.09
CA MET A 104 -4.48 1.84 10.02
C MET A 104 -4.35 1.12 8.68
N SER A 105 -5.10 1.57 7.67
CA SER A 105 -4.93 1.09 6.30
C SER A 105 -4.82 2.21 5.27
N GLY A 106 -4.16 1.95 4.15
CA GLY A 106 -4.07 2.88 3.01
C GLY A 106 -2.65 3.10 2.49
N ALA A 107 -2.11 4.29 2.75
CA ALA A 107 -0.72 4.62 2.43
C ALA A 107 0.27 3.87 3.34
N ILE A 108 -0.16 3.63 4.58
CA ILE A 108 0.50 2.83 5.58
C ILE A 108 -0.52 1.77 6.01
N ASP A 109 -0.20 0.49 5.82
CA ASP A 109 -0.99 -0.61 6.35
C ASP A 109 -0.25 -1.15 7.60
N GLY A 110 -0.85 -1.01 8.79
CA GLY A 110 -0.11 -1.21 10.04
C GLY A 110 -0.91 -1.16 11.33
N ASN A 111 -0.22 -1.38 12.46
CA ASN A 111 -0.75 -1.21 13.81
C ASN A 111 -0.56 0.24 14.26
N VAL A 112 -1.48 0.74 15.08
CA VAL A 112 -1.44 2.09 15.65
C VAL A 112 -1.71 2.00 17.15
N THR A 113 -0.89 2.69 17.93
CA THR A 113 -1.16 2.94 19.35
C THR A 113 -1.01 4.42 19.67
N GLY A 114 -1.79 4.98 20.59
CA GLY A 114 -1.63 6.39 20.94
C GLY A 114 -2.61 6.91 21.98
N GLU A 115 -2.35 8.11 22.45
CA GLU A 115 -3.26 8.87 23.31
C GLU A 115 -4.23 9.68 22.46
N MET A 116 -5.51 9.60 22.81
CA MET A 116 -6.59 10.38 22.21
C MET A 116 -7.12 11.40 23.21
N ASN A 117 -7.37 12.61 22.74
CA ASN A 117 -8.02 13.67 23.51
C ASN A 117 -9.00 14.42 22.61
N GLY A 118 -10.26 14.53 23.03
CA GLY A 118 -11.28 15.15 22.19
C GLY A 118 -12.63 15.27 22.85
N THR A 119 -13.60 15.79 22.12
CA THR A 119 -14.99 15.88 22.54
C THR A 119 -15.78 14.70 22.02
N VAL A 120 -16.71 14.21 22.83
CA VAL A 120 -17.66 13.16 22.45
C VAL A 120 -19.07 13.72 22.48
N ASP A 121 -19.77 13.65 21.34
CA ASP A 121 -21.17 14.06 21.20
C ASP A 121 -21.95 12.99 20.45
N ASP A 122 -22.98 12.43 21.09
CA ASP A 122 -23.84 11.36 20.56
C ASP A 122 -23.09 10.16 19.94
N GLY A 123 -21.94 9.79 20.54
CA GLY A 123 -21.09 8.69 20.09
C GLY A 123 -20.06 9.05 19.01
N SER A 124 -20.11 10.28 18.50
CA SER A 124 -19.09 10.81 17.60
C SER A 124 -17.94 11.46 18.38
N PHE A 125 -16.72 11.28 17.91
CA PHE A 125 -15.50 11.82 18.49
C PHE A 125 -14.84 12.79 17.50
N ASP A 126 -14.38 13.92 18.04
CA ASP A 126 -13.54 14.88 17.34
C ASP A 126 -12.42 15.34 18.28
N GLY A 127 -11.17 15.16 17.87
CA GLY A 127 -10.02 15.45 18.70
C GLY A 127 -8.68 15.19 18.04
N THR A 128 -7.69 14.91 18.87
CA THR A 128 -6.31 14.66 18.47
C THR A 128 -5.87 13.26 18.85
N LEU A 129 -5.02 12.67 18.02
CA LEU A 129 -4.26 11.47 18.34
C LEU A 129 -2.76 11.77 18.32
N VAL A 130 -2.08 11.43 19.41
CA VAL A 130 -0.62 11.44 19.52
C VAL A 130 -0.15 10.03 19.84
N GLY A 131 0.65 9.44 18.97
CA GLY A 131 0.94 8.01 19.07
C GLY A 131 2.03 7.55 18.12
N THR A 132 2.06 6.24 17.90
CA THR A 132 2.97 5.59 16.97
C THR A 132 2.23 4.64 16.04
N ALA A 133 2.73 4.56 14.81
CA ALA A 133 2.32 3.61 13.80
C ALA A 133 3.50 2.76 13.35
N GLU A 134 3.26 1.46 13.20
CA GLU A 134 4.18 0.50 12.61
C GLU A 134 3.49 -0.22 11.46
N GLY A 135 4.08 -0.22 10.26
CA GLY A 135 3.42 -0.81 9.10
C GLY A 135 4.28 -0.90 7.86
N GLU A 136 3.70 -1.44 6.78
CA GLU A 136 4.34 -1.47 5.47
C GLU A 136 3.69 -0.41 4.59
N THR A 137 4.49 0.42 3.90
CA THR A 137 3.93 1.19 2.78
C THR A 137 3.77 0.29 1.57
N ARG A 138 2.81 0.62 0.69
CA ARG A 138 2.66 -0.06 -0.60
C ARG A 138 3.97 0.02 -1.40
N THR A 139 4.38 -1.11 -1.98
CA THR A 139 5.58 -1.21 -2.82
C THR A 139 5.58 -0.11 -3.89
N THR A 140 6.51 0.84 -3.77
CA THR A 140 6.75 1.83 -4.82
C THR A 140 7.96 1.39 -5.63
N LEU A 141 7.95 1.71 -6.92
CA LEU A 141 9.11 1.46 -7.76
C LEU A 141 10.07 2.64 -7.55
N SER A 142 11.29 2.35 -7.10
CA SER A 142 12.33 3.36 -6.94
C SER A 142 12.50 4.20 -8.21
N GLY A 143 13.00 5.45 -8.11
CA GLY A 143 13.31 6.27 -9.28
C GLY A 143 14.20 5.53 -10.31
N ASN A 144 15.12 4.71 -9.82
CA ASN A 144 15.96 3.82 -10.63
C ASN A 144 15.17 2.64 -11.23
N GLY A 145 14.18 2.12 -10.51
CA GLY A 145 13.25 1.12 -11.02
C GLY A 145 12.38 1.64 -12.17
N GLY A 146 11.94 2.90 -12.10
CA GLY A 146 11.26 3.57 -13.22
C GLY A 146 12.13 3.63 -14.49
N LEU A 147 13.41 3.97 -14.35
CA LEU A 147 14.36 3.96 -15.47
C LEU A 147 14.64 2.54 -16.00
N ALA A 148 14.74 1.55 -15.11
CA ALA A 148 14.90 0.15 -15.48
C ALA A 148 13.69 -0.38 -16.27
N LEU A 149 12.47 0.00 -15.86
CA LEU A 149 11.24 -0.31 -16.57
C LEU A 149 11.21 0.32 -17.98
N ILE A 150 11.58 1.60 -18.10
CA ILE A 150 11.67 2.28 -19.41
C ILE A 150 12.69 1.57 -20.31
N THR A 151 13.85 1.20 -19.77
CA THR A 151 14.90 0.48 -20.52
C THR A 151 14.42 -0.89 -20.99
N LEU A 152 13.71 -1.63 -20.13
CA LEU A 152 13.08 -2.91 -20.46
C LEU A 152 12.07 -2.76 -21.62
N ILE A 153 11.21 -1.74 -21.55
CA ILE A 153 10.19 -1.46 -22.57
C ILE A 153 10.83 -1.09 -23.90
N VAL A 154 11.81 -0.17 -23.89
CA VAL A 154 12.52 0.24 -25.11
C VAL A 154 13.25 -0.95 -25.73
N GLY A 155 13.91 -1.78 -24.92
CA GLY A 155 14.55 -3.02 -25.36
C GLY A 155 13.57 -3.98 -26.03
N TYR A 156 12.39 -4.19 -25.43
CA TYR A 156 11.33 -5.04 -25.99
C TYR A 156 10.78 -4.50 -27.33
N ILE A 157 10.52 -3.19 -27.40
CA ILE A 157 10.02 -2.53 -28.62
C ILE A 157 11.02 -2.65 -29.76
N ILE A 158 12.33 -2.63 -29.49
CA ILE A 158 13.38 -2.81 -30.50
C ILE A 158 13.56 -4.30 -30.84
N PHE A 159 13.44 -5.19 -29.85
CA PHE A 159 13.63 -6.63 -30.02
C PHE A 159 12.63 -7.23 -31.03
N LEU A 160 11.35 -6.86 -30.95
CA LEU A 160 10.31 -7.38 -31.85
C LEU A 160 10.60 -7.13 -33.35
N PRO A 161 10.85 -5.89 -33.82
CA PRO A 161 11.17 -5.64 -35.22
C PRO A 161 12.52 -6.21 -35.63
N VAL A 162 13.52 -6.26 -34.72
CA VAL A 162 14.82 -6.88 -35.02
C VAL A 162 14.67 -8.39 -35.24
N MET A 163 13.91 -9.08 -34.38
CA MET A 163 13.62 -10.50 -34.55
C MET A 163 12.72 -10.75 -35.76
N GLY A 164 11.72 -9.90 -36.01
CA GLY A 164 10.91 -9.96 -37.21
C GLY A 164 11.75 -9.82 -38.48
N TYR A 165 12.69 -8.87 -38.49
CA TYR A 165 13.64 -8.69 -39.59
C TYR A 165 14.62 -9.87 -39.71
N ALA A 166 15.09 -10.44 -38.60
CA ALA A 166 15.99 -11.60 -38.61
C ALA A 166 15.28 -12.85 -39.16
N ILE A 167 14.01 -13.07 -38.81
CA ILE A 167 13.18 -14.15 -39.36
C ILE A 167 12.91 -13.92 -40.84
N GLU A 168 12.72 -12.67 -41.28
CA GLU A 168 12.54 -12.35 -42.70
C GLU A 168 13.83 -12.56 -43.51
N ARG A 169 14.99 -12.27 -42.93
CA ARG A 169 16.29 -12.42 -43.59
C ARG A 169 16.77 -13.87 -43.64
N HIS A 170 16.40 -14.69 -42.65
CA HIS A 170 16.54 -16.12 -42.79
C HIS A 170 15.45 -16.60 -43.76
N ASP A 171 15.78 -16.55 -45.06
CA ASP A 171 15.06 -17.31 -46.06
C ASP A 171 14.94 -18.74 -45.53
N PHE A 172 13.71 -19.19 -45.29
CA PHE A 172 13.41 -20.59 -45.00
C PHE A 172 13.57 -21.36 -46.33
N GLU A 173 14.78 -21.39 -46.86
CA GLU A 173 15.17 -22.32 -47.92
C GLU A 173 15.37 -23.70 -47.26
N GLU A 174 14.46 -24.61 -47.63
CA GLU A 174 14.33 -26.06 -47.30
C GLU A 174 13.57 -26.49 -46.03
#